data_AF-A0A9P7JMM3-F1
#
_entry.id   AF-A0A9P7JMM3-F1
#
_cell.length_a   1.000
_cell.length_b   1.000
_cell.length_c   1.000
_cell.angle_alpha   90.00
_cell.angle_beta   90.00
_cell.angle_gamma   90.00
#
_symmetry.space_group_name_H-M   'P 1'
#
loop_
_entity.id
_entity.type
_entity.pdbx_description
1 polymer ?
#
loop_
_entity_poly.entity_id
_entity_poly.type
_entity_poly.pdbx_seq_one_letter_code
_entity_poly.pdbx_strand_id
1 'polypeptide(L)'
;MNRLHSDPSLLPCPDFEADAYSVSRLTLVSPTTTDAQAADLLCAVWVTTSEALRAQWTQQVADDQRLHLEHQHLAEEENVRLSETICINEEAAKNDEKKKN
;
A
#
# COMPACT_ATOMS: atom_id res chain seq x y z
N MET A 1 -10.24 4.24 -5.12
CA MET A 1 -9.36 5.13 -4.32
C MET A 1 -8.05 5.29 -5.06
N ASN A 2 -7.44 6.47 -5.07
CA ASN A 2 -6.12 6.66 -5.68
C ASN A 2 -5.07 5.94 -4.82
N ARG A 3 -4.28 5.06 -5.43
CA ARG A 3 -3.22 4.30 -4.76
C ARG A 3 -2.06 5.24 -4.41
N LEU A 4 -1.51 5.09 -3.21
CA LEU A 4 -0.31 5.82 -2.81
C LEU A 4 0.93 5.08 -3.31
N HIS A 5 1.91 5.83 -3.80
CA HIS A 5 3.15 5.29 -4.38
C HIS A 5 4.36 5.38 -3.43
N SER A 6 4.24 6.20 -2.38
CA SER A 6 5.29 6.43 -1.38
C SER A 6 4.68 6.50 0.01
N ASP A 7 5.44 6.07 1.01
CA ASP A 7 5.03 6.10 2.41
C ASP A 7 4.96 7.56 2.93
N PRO A 8 3.76 8.05 3.30
CA PRO A 8 3.58 9.41 3.81
C PRO A 8 4.24 9.68 5.16
N SER A 9 4.62 8.63 5.92
CA SER A 9 5.31 8.77 7.20
C SER A 9 6.77 9.24 7.05
N LEU A 10 7.33 9.10 5.85
CA LEU A 10 8.70 9.53 5.54
C LEU A 10 8.80 11.03 5.23
N LEU A 11 7.67 11.71 5.04
CA LEU A 11 7.64 13.13 4.71
C LEU A 11 7.59 13.97 5.99
N PRO A 12 8.65 14.75 6.29
CA PRO A 12 8.62 15.68 7.42
C PRO A 12 7.62 16.81 7.15
N CYS A 13 7.14 17.45 8.23
CA CYS A 13 6.39 18.69 8.10
C CYS A 13 7.28 19.76 7.46
N PRO A 14 6.85 20.42 6.36
CA PRO A 14 7.58 21.53 5.80
C PRO A 14 7.71 22.68 6.80
N ASP A 15 8.81 23.42 6.71
CA ASP A 15 8.94 24.68 7.42
C ASP A 15 8.05 25.74 6.74
N PHE A 16 6.82 25.87 7.23
CA PHE A 16 5.85 26.82 6.71
C PHE A 16 6.18 28.27 7.05
N GLU A 17 7.16 28.55 7.93
CA GLU A 17 7.66 29.90 8.16
C GLU A 17 8.63 30.35 7.05
N ALA A 18 9.25 29.41 6.34
CA ALA A 18 10.17 29.71 5.25
C ALA A 18 9.53 30.59 4.15
N ASP A 19 10.32 31.47 3.54
CA ASP A 19 9.87 32.42 2.51
C ASP A 19 9.20 31.74 1.30
N ALA A 20 9.55 30.48 1.03
CA ALA A 20 8.91 29.68 -0.03
C ALA A 20 7.39 29.55 0.14
N TYR A 21 6.89 29.62 1.37
CA TYR A 21 5.47 29.54 1.70
C TYR A 21 4.82 30.89 1.98
N SER A 22 5.54 32.00 1.80
CA SER A 22 5.04 33.36 2.07
C SER A 22 3.71 33.66 1.37
N VAL A 23 3.56 33.30 0.09
CA VAL A 23 2.31 33.47 -0.66
C VAL A 23 1.17 32.67 -0.04
N SER A 24 1.44 31.42 0.35
CA SER A 24 0.45 30.54 0.99
C SER A 24 0.06 31.02 2.39
N ARG A 25 0.98 31.65 3.14
CA ARG A 25 0.64 32.29 4.41
C ARG A 25 -0.20 33.54 4.19
N LEU A 26 0.17 34.37 3.21
CA LEU A 26 -0.48 35.65 2.95
C LEU A 26 -1.97 35.52 2.59
N THR A 27 -2.38 34.38 2.00
CA THR A 27 -3.80 34.09 1.72
C THR A 27 -4.61 33.75 2.98
N LEU A 28 -3.94 33.35 4.06
CA LEU A 28 -4.55 32.99 5.34
C LEU A 28 -4.46 34.14 6.36
N VAL A 29 -3.58 35.12 6.13
CA VAL A 29 -3.47 36.33 6.96
C VAL A 29 -4.76 37.14 6.85
N SER A 30 -5.27 37.54 8.01
CA SER A 30 -6.49 38.34 8.13
C SER A 30 -6.35 39.31 9.31
N PRO A 31 -7.27 40.27 9.53
CA PRO A 31 -7.21 41.14 10.70
C PRO A 31 -7.18 40.40 12.05
N THR A 32 -7.57 39.12 12.07
CA THR A 32 -7.58 38.25 13.25
C THR A 32 -6.54 37.13 13.19
N THR A 33 -5.76 37.02 12.12
CA THR A 33 -4.81 35.93 11.88
C THR A 33 -3.47 36.51 11.45
N THR A 34 -2.46 36.36 12.30
CA THR A 34 -1.09 36.82 11.99
C THR A 34 -0.39 35.87 11.03
N ASP A 35 0.74 36.30 10.46
CA ASP A 35 1.56 35.46 9.59
C ASP A 35 2.05 34.18 10.30
N ALA A 36 2.46 34.30 11.57
CA ALA A 36 2.83 33.15 12.39
C ALA A 36 1.64 32.18 12.59
N GLN A 37 0.45 32.70 12.88
CA GLN A 37 -0.76 31.87 12.99
C GLN A 37 -1.16 31.22 11.66
N ALA A 38 -0.88 31.87 10.52
CA ALA A 38 -1.07 31.27 9.21
C ALA A 38 -0.11 30.09 8.97
N ALA A 39 1.15 30.19 9.39
CA ALA A 39 2.10 29.09 9.37
C ALA A 39 1.63 27.90 10.24
N ASP A 40 1.15 28.19 11.45
CA ASP A 40 0.58 27.18 12.35
C ASP A 40 -0.63 26.46 11.74
N LEU A 41 -1.52 27.21 11.06
CA LEU A 41 -2.67 26.65 10.36
C LEU A 41 -2.24 25.72 9.22
N LEU A 42 -1.23 26.11 8.43
CA LEU A 42 -0.67 25.26 7.37
C LEU A 42 -0.07 23.97 7.96
N CYS A 43 0.63 24.08 9.08
CA CYS A 43 1.18 22.93 9.80
C CYS A 43 0.06 21.99 10.29
N ALA A 44 -1.00 22.53 10.90
CA ALA A 44 -2.14 21.73 11.36
C ALA A 44 -2.85 21.00 10.21
N VAL A 45 -3.06 21.68 9.09
CA VAL A 45 -3.63 21.07 7.87
C VAL A 45 -2.71 19.98 7.33
N TRP A 46 -1.40 20.22 7.29
CA TRP A 46 -0.43 19.24 6.87
C TRP A 46 -0.45 17.99 7.75
N VAL A 47 -0.45 18.14 9.08
CA VAL A 47 -0.52 17.01 10.01
C VAL A 47 -1.78 16.19 9.77
N THR A 48 -2.94 16.85 9.67
CA THR A 48 -4.24 16.18 9.48
C THR A 48 -4.30 15.42 8.15
N THR A 49 -3.81 16.04 7.07
CA THR A 49 -3.75 15.39 5.75
C THR A 49 -2.74 14.25 5.72
N SER A 50 -1.57 14.43 6.34
CA SER A 50 -0.55 13.39 6.47
C SER A 50 -1.06 12.19 7.28
N GLU A 51 -1.82 12.40 8.36
CA GLU A 51 -2.46 11.32 9.12
C GLU A 51 -3.45 10.52 8.27
N ALA A 52 -4.31 11.20 7.51
CA ALA A 52 -5.25 10.52 6.61
C ALA A 52 -4.50 9.68 5.55
N LEU A 53 -3.43 10.23 4.96
CA LEU A 53 -2.59 9.52 4.01
C LEU A 53 -1.87 8.32 4.65
N ARG A 54 -1.35 8.45 5.88
CA ARG A 54 -0.74 7.34 6.63
C ARG A 54 -1.72 6.22 6.93
N ALA A 55 -2.96 6.56 7.30
CA ALA A 55 -4.02 5.59 7.51
C ALA A 55 -4.35 4.84 6.20
N GLN A 56 -4.48 5.58 5.10
CA GLN A 56 -4.69 5.00 3.78
C GLN A 56 -3.53 4.08 3.36
N TRP A 57 -2.28 4.50 3.58
CA TRP A 57 -1.09 3.71 3.27
C TRP A 57 -1.06 2.41 4.08
N THR A 58 -1.32 2.49 5.38
CA THR A 58 -1.40 1.31 6.27
C THR A 58 -2.43 0.32 5.77
N GLN A 59 -3.61 0.80 5.38
CA GLN A 59 -4.65 -0.06 4.82
C GLN A 59 -4.22 -0.70 3.50
N GLN A 60 -3.60 0.08 2.61
CA GLN A 60 -3.11 -0.41 1.32
C GLN A 60 -2.08 -1.52 1.50
N VAL A 61 -1.10 -1.33 2.39
CA VAL A 61 -0.05 -2.33 2.67
C VAL A 61 -0.67 -3.60 3.26
N ALA A 62 -1.64 -3.48 4.16
CA ALA A 62 -2.33 -4.64 4.74
C ALA A 62 -3.14 -5.41 3.67
N ASP A 63 -3.85 -4.70 2.80
CA ASP A 63 -4.59 -5.31 1.69
C ASP A 63 -3.66 -5.98 0.67
N ASP A 64 -2.54 -5.36 0.32
CA ASP A 64 -1.54 -5.93 -0.57
C ASP A 64 -0.92 -7.21 0.00
N GLN A 65 -0.58 -7.21 1.30
CA GLN A 65 -0.07 -8.39 2.00
C GLN A 65 -1.10 -9.52 2.01
N ARG A 66 -2.37 -9.20 2.30
CA ARG A 66 -3.46 -10.18 2.29
C ARG A 66 -3.64 -10.80 0.91
N LEU A 67 -3.70 -9.98 -0.14
CA LEU A 67 -3.80 -10.46 -1.52
C LEU A 67 -2.60 -11.31 -1.91
N HIS A 68 -1.38 -10.91 -1.51
CA HIS A 68 -0.18 -11.69 -1.80
C HIS A 68 -0.25 -13.08 -1.16
N LEU A 69 -0.67 -13.18 0.09
CA LEU A 69 -0.84 -14.46 0.79
C LEU A 69 -1.93 -15.33 0.14
N GLU A 70 -3.06 -14.73 -0.26
CA GLU A 70 -4.13 -15.44 -0.96
C GLU A 70 -3.64 -16.00 -2.30
N HIS A 71 -2.90 -15.20 -3.08
CA HIS A 71 -2.29 -15.65 -4.32
C HIS A 71 -1.26 -16.76 -4.12
N GLN A 72 -0.44 -16.68 -3.07
CA GLN A 72 0.51 -17.74 -2.72
C GLN A 72 -0.20 -19.05 -2.39
N HIS A 73 -1.26 -18.99 -1.57
CA HIS A 73 -2.05 -20.16 -1.20
C HIS A 73 -2.68 -20.84 -2.42
N LEU A 74 -3.32 -20.05 -3.30
CA LEU A 74 -3.92 -20.58 -4.52
C LEU A 74 -2.89 -21.22 -5.46
N ALA A 75 -1.70 -20.63 -5.58
CA ALA A 75 -0.63 -21.19 -6.39
C ALA A 75 -0.08 -22.50 -5.80
N GLU A 76 0.01 -22.59 -4.47
CA GLU A 76 0.42 -23.82 -3.79
C GLU A 76 -0.62 -24.93 -3.96
N GLU A 77 -1.91 -24.64 -3.79
CA GLU A 77 -3.00 -25.58 -4.02
C GLU A 77 -3.02 -26.09 -5.47
N GLU A 78 -2.81 -25.22 -6.46
CA GLU A 78 -2.73 -25.60 -7.87
C GLU A 78 -1.54 -26.55 -8.12
N ASN A 79 -0.38 -26.25 -7.53
CA ASN A 79 0.82 -27.06 -7.68
C ASN A 79 0.64 -28.47 -7.07
N VAL A 80 0.04 -28.55 -5.89
CA VAL A 80 -0.31 -29.83 -5.25
C VAL A 80 -1.22 -30.65 -6.16
N ARG A 81 -2.30 -30.04 -6.67
CA ARG A 81 -3.25 -30.72 -7.57
C ARG A 81 -2.59 -31.22 -8.86
N LEU A 82 -1.68 -30.43 -9.42
CA LEU A 82 -0.94 -30.80 -10.62
C LEU A 82 -0.01 -31.99 -10.34
N SER A 83 0.73 -31.94 -9.22
CA SER A 83 1.62 -33.02 -8.79
C SER A 83 0.86 -34.33 -8.55
N GLU A 84 -0.30 -34.27 -7.90
CA GLU A 84 -1.17 -35.44 -7.68
C GLU A 84 -1.64 -36.03 -9.01
N THR A 85 -2.07 -35.18 -9.95
CA THR A 85 -2.50 -35.60 -11.29
C THR A 85 -1.38 -36.29 -12.06
N ILE A 86 -0.16 -35.74 -11.99
CA ILE A 86 1.03 -36.34 -12.61
C ILE A 86 1.31 -37.72 -12.00
N CYS A 87 1.32 -37.82 -10.67
CA CYS A 87 1.57 -39.09 -9.97
C CYS A 87 0.56 -40.17 -10.39
N ILE A 88 -0.74 -39.84 -10.38
CA ILE A 88 -1.81 -40.76 -10.79
C ILE A 88 -1.64 -41.21 -12.25
N ASN A 89 -1.30 -40.28 -13.16
CA ASN A 89 -1.10 -40.60 -14.58
C ASN A 89 0.14 -41.48 -14.79
N GLU A 90 1.24 -41.22 -14.08
CA GLU A 90 2.45 -42.05 -14.15
C GLU A 90 2.20 -43.46 -13.61
N GLU A 91 1.46 -43.60 -12.50
CA GLU A 91 1.07 -44.89 -11.95
C GLU A 91 0.15 -45.66 -12.91
N ALA A 92 -0.82 -44.98 -13.53
CA ALA A 92 -1.68 -45.57 -14.54
C ALA A 92 -0.89 -46.06 -15.76
N ALA A 93 0.04 -45.24 -16.28
CA ALA A 93 0.91 -45.62 -17.41
C ALA A 93 1.76 -46.85 -17.09
N LYS A 94 2.40 -46.89 -15.92
CA LYS A 94 3.20 -48.05 -15.46
C LYS A 94 2.36 -49.33 -15.34
N ASN A 95 1.09 -49.22 -14.92
CA ASN A 95 0.20 -50.36 -14.81
C ASN A 95 -0.25 -50.89 -16.17
N ASP A 96 -0.52 -49.99 -17.13
CA ASP A 96 -0.87 -50.37 -18.50
C ASP A 96 0.30 -51.06 -19.22
N GLU A 97 1.54 -50.59 -19.05
CA GLU A 97 2.73 -51.26 -19.56
C GLU A 97 2.90 -52.67 -18.98
N LYS A 98 2.67 -52.84 -17.67
CA LYS A 98 2.72 -54.16 -17.01
C LYS A 98 1.66 -55.14 -17.49
N LYS A 99 0.50 -54.67 -17.96
CA LYS A 99 -0.58 -55.54 -18.48
C LYS A 99 -0.35 -55.96 -19.93
N LYS A 100 0.47 -55.22 -20.67
CA LYS A 100 0.72 -55.44 -22.10
C LYS A 100 1.94 -56.35 -22.38
N ASN A 101 2.81 -56.50 -21.38
CA ASN A 101 3.96 -57.39 -21.36
C ASN A 101 3.63 -58.73 -20.67
#